data_AF-A0ABD5CC41-F1
#
_entry.id   AF-A0ABD5CC41-F1
#
_cell.length_a   1.000
_cell.length_b   1.000
_cell.length_c   1.000
_cell.angle_alpha   90.00
_cell.angle_beta   90.00
_cell.angle_gamma   90.00
#
_symmetry.space_group_name_H-M   'P 1'
#
loop_
_entity.id
_entity.type
_entity.pdbx_description
1 polymer ?
#
loop_
_entity_poly.entity_id
_entity_poly.type
_entity_poly.pdbx_seq_one_letter_code
_entity_poly.pdbx_strand_id
1 'polypeptide(L)'
;MCRCRRTAETSPEVAPETPGSHCGSCSRCIDACPTGAIVGPYKVDARLCISYLTIELKGSIPVEMRPLIGNRVYGCDDCQLVCPWNKFAQAAPVADFDVRHGLDRASLVELFGWSADDFDTRMQGSAIRRIGYESWLRNLAVGMGNALRASRDALSAEAREAIVEALRRRADDPSALVREHVQWALEAA
;
A
#
# COMPACT_ATOMS: atom_id res chain seq x y z
N MET A 1 4.83 25.32 22.02
CA MET A 1 5.90 24.35 22.31
C MET A 1 5.30 23.13 23.02
N CYS A 2 4.82 22.15 22.28
CA CYS A 2 4.31 20.91 22.87
C CYS A 2 5.47 19.89 22.93
N ARG A 3 6.06 19.70 24.11
CA ARG A 3 7.12 18.71 24.33
C ARG A 3 6.49 17.34 24.51
N CYS A 4 6.35 16.58 23.41
CA CYS A 4 6.23 15.13 23.49
C CYS A 4 7.59 14.56 23.91
N ARG A 5 7.83 14.43 25.23
CA ARG A 5 8.92 13.60 25.75
C ARG A 5 8.60 12.16 25.42
N ARG A 6 9.27 11.60 24.41
CA ARG A 6 9.38 10.15 24.21
C ARG A 6 10.35 9.60 25.26
N THR A 7 9.84 9.08 26.36
CA THR A 7 10.56 8.01 27.08
C THR A 7 10.32 6.74 26.28
N ALA A 8 11.25 6.43 25.39
CA ALA A 8 11.36 5.09 24.82
C ALA A 8 11.97 4.20 25.90
N GLU A 9 11.13 3.71 26.81
CA GLU A 9 11.55 2.77 27.85
C GLU A 9 10.93 1.41 27.57
N THR A 10 11.84 0.46 27.33
CA THR A 10 11.67 -1.00 27.23
C THR A 10 10.87 -1.52 26.03
N SER A 11 11.57 -2.01 25.00
CA SER A 11 11.03 -3.09 24.18
C SER A 11 10.85 -4.30 25.09
N PRO A 12 9.64 -4.82 25.30
CA PRO A 12 9.49 -6.04 26.08
C PRO A 12 10.21 -7.18 25.35
N GLU A 13 11.08 -7.88 26.07
CA GLU A 13 11.87 -9.01 25.57
C GLU A 13 10.97 -10.18 25.15
N VAL A 14 9.73 -10.19 25.66
CA VAL A 14 8.64 -11.11 25.28
C VAL A 14 7.36 -10.29 25.18
N ALA A 15 6.67 -10.38 24.04
CA ALA A 15 5.36 -9.76 23.86
C ALA A 15 4.37 -10.34 24.90
N PRO A 16 3.48 -9.53 25.52
CA PRO A 16 2.51 -10.04 26.47
C PRO A 16 1.66 -11.12 25.81
N GLU A 17 1.65 -12.32 26.40
CA GLU A 17 0.77 -13.39 25.95
C GLU A 17 -0.67 -13.04 26.29
N THR A 18 -1.45 -12.62 25.29
CA THR A 18 -2.89 -12.47 25.44
C THR A 18 -3.51 -13.86 25.57
N PRO A 19 -4.33 -14.14 26.60
CA PRO A 19 -5.14 -15.36 26.63
C PRO A 19 -5.98 -15.43 25.35
N GLY A 20 -5.76 -16.45 24.50
CA GLY A 20 -6.39 -16.55 23.18
C GLY A 20 -5.45 -16.54 21.97
N SER A 21 -4.20 -17.01 22.09
CA SER A 21 -3.36 -17.32 20.93
C SER A 21 -3.95 -18.51 20.15
N HIS A 22 -4.99 -18.22 19.38
CA HIS A 22 -5.71 -19.20 18.58
C HIS A 22 -4.91 -19.69 17.35
N CYS A 23 -3.69 -19.19 17.15
CA CYS A 23 -2.84 -19.55 16.03
C CYS A 23 -2.37 -21.02 16.10
N GLY A 24 -2.11 -21.57 17.29
CA GLY A 24 -1.56 -22.92 17.43
C GLY A 24 -0.30 -23.12 16.57
N SER A 25 -0.30 -24.14 15.71
CA SER A 25 0.77 -24.43 14.74
C SER A 25 0.58 -23.76 13.37
N CYS A 26 -0.39 -22.86 13.21
CA CYS A 26 -0.70 -22.22 11.92
C CYS A 26 0.41 -21.25 11.48
N SER A 27 0.90 -21.41 10.24
CA SER A 27 1.88 -20.53 9.58
C SER A 27 1.33 -19.75 8.38
N ARG A 28 0.02 -19.83 8.09
CA ARG A 28 -0.55 -19.33 6.82
C ARG A 28 -0.21 -17.88 6.48
N CYS A 29 -0.26 -16.98 7.47
CA CYS A 29 0.06 -15.57 7.25
C CYS A 29 1.55 -15.34 6.94
N ILE A 30 2.45 -16.15 7.53
CA ILE A 30 3.89 -16.14 7.26
C ILE A 30 4.12 -16.57 5.82
N ASP A 31 3.56 -17.72 5.44
CA ASP A 31 3.77 -18.33 4.12
C ASP A 31 3.17 -17.48 2.98
N ALA A 32 2.07 -16.77 3.25
CA ALA A 32 1.39 -15.94 2.26
C ALA A 32 1.93 -14.51 2.14
N CYS A 33 2.82 -14.06 3.04
CA CYS A 33 3.31 -12.68 3.02
C CYS A 33 4.17 -12.43 1.75
N PRO A 34 3.77 -11.53 0.83
CA PRO A 34 4.43 -11.41 -0.47
C PRO A 34 5.91 -11.02 -0.41
N THR A 35 6.30 -10.33 0.66
CA THR A 35 7.66 -9.81 0.88
C THR A 35 8.41 -10.58 1.95
N GLY A 36 7.81 -11.61 2.56
CA GLY A 36 8.40 -12.31 3.71
C GLY A 36 8.56 -11.41 4.94
N ALA A 37 7.76 -10.35 5.07
CA ALA A 37 7.86 -9.40 6.19
C ALA A 37 7.53 -10.04 7.55
N ILE A 38 6.76 -11.12 7.59
CA ILE A 38 6.49 -11.87 8.83
C ILE A 38 7.61 -12.90 9.02
N VAL A 39 8.63 -12.54 9.78
CA VAL A 39 9.86 -13.34 9.96
C VAL A 39 9.73 -14.41 11.04
N GLY A 40 8.59 -14.47 11.72
CA GLY A 40 8.25 -15.48 12.72
C GLY A 40 6.92 -15.15 13.41
N PRO A 41 6.43 -16.06 14.28
CA PRO A 41 5.21 -15.82 15.05
C PRO A 41 5.28 -14.48 15.78
N TYR A 42 4.27 -13.64 15.58
CA TYR A 42 4.15 -12.31 16.21
C TYR A 42 5.31 -11.35 15.92
N LYS A 43 6.14 -11.61 14.88
CA LYS A 43 7.30 -10.81 14.54
C LYS A 43 7.24 -10.35 13.08
N VAL A 44 7.20 -9.03 12.89
CA VAL A 44 7.14 -8.40 11.57
C VAL A 44 8.32 -7.46 11.38
N ASP A 45 9.03 -7.59 10.27
CA ASP A 45 9.97 -6.57 9.80
C ASP A 45 9.21 -5.51 8.99
N ALA A 46 9.00 -4.35 9.61
CA ALA A 46 8.26 -3.25 9.01
C ALA A 46 8.92 -2.75 7.70
N ARG A 47 10.23 -2.90 7.53
CA ARG A 47 10.95 -2.43 6.33
C ARG A 47 10.55 -3.21 5.08
N LEU A 48 10.03 -4.43 5.24
CA LEU A 48 9.54 -5.29 4.18
C LEU A 48 8.02 -5.27 4.08
N CYS A 49 7.30 -4.80 5.10
CA CYS A 49 5.84 -4.85 5.14
C CYS A 49 5.21 -3.87 4.15
N ILE A 50 4.43 -4.37 3.18
CA ILE A 50 3.76 -3.52 2.18
C ILE A 50 2.87 -2.44 2.83
N SER A 51 2.19 -2.77 3.94
CA SER A 51 1.40 -1.79 4.68
C SER A 51 2.26 -0.64 5.20
N TYR A 52 3.42 -0.92 5.80
CA TYR A 52 4.37 0.12 6.20
C TYR A 52 4.90 0.92 5.00
N LEU A 53 5.31 0.23 3.93
CA LEU A 53 5.87 0.87 2.72
C LEU A 53 4.87 1.84 2.06
N THR A 54 3.58 1.49 2.07
CA THR A 54 2.54 2.31 1.43
C THR A 54 1.95 3.39 2.34
N ILE A 55 1.98 3.21 3.67
CA ILE A 55 1.32 4.12 4.62
C ILE A 55 2.32 5.03 5.37
N GLU A 56 3.40 4.44 5.90
CA GLU A 56 4.30 5.09 6.87
C GLU A 56 5.56 5.64 6.22
N LEU A 57 6.16 4.88 5.28
CA LEU A 57 7.35 5.31 4.59
C LEU A 57 7.02 6.54 3.74
N LYS A 58 7.66 7.68 4.02
CA LYS A 58 7.52 8.92 3.26
C LYS A 58 8.53 9.08 2.12
N GLY A 59 9.61 8.28 2.13
CA GLY A 59 10.68 8.33 1.15
C GLY A 59 10.48 7.37 -0.04
N SER A 60 11.58 7.06 -0.72
CA SER A 60 11.58 6.11 -1.84
C SER A 60 11.33 4.67 -1.36
N ILE A 61 10.46 3.96 -2.07
CA ILE A 61 10.27 2.53 -1.88
C ILE A 61 11.47 1.82 -2.51
N PRO A 62 12.19 0.95 -1.77
CA PRO A 62 13.32 0.20 -2.32
C PRO A 62 12.95 -0.51 -3.62
N VAL A 63 13.82 -0.45 -4.63
CA VAL A 63 13.53 -0.92 -5.99
C VAL A 63 13.13 -2.40 -5.99
N GLU A 64 13.80 -3.21 -5.18
CA GLU A 64 13.53 -4.63 -4.99
C GLU A 64 12.15 -4.94 -4.37
N MET A 65 11.56 -3.98 -3.65
CA MET A 65 10.23 -4.14 -3.04
C MET A 65 9.10 -3.75 -3.99
N ARG A 66 9.35 -2.88 -4.98
CA ARG A 66 8.32 -2.34 -5.88
C ARG A 66 7.54 -3.45 -6.62
N PRO A 67 8.16 -4.49 -7.20
CA PRO A 67 7.44 -5.60 -7.84
C PRO A 67 6.50 -6.36 -6.91
N LEU A 68 6.87 -6.49 -5.63
CA LEU A 68 6.15 -7.31 -4.65
C LEU A 68 4.89 -6.61 -4.11
N ILE A 69 4.79 -5.29 -4.27
CA ILE A 69 3.63 -4.50 -3.82
C ILE A 69 2.36 -4.83 -4.65
N GLY A 70 2.52 -5.23 -5.91
CA GLY A 70 1.40 -5.41 -6.83
C GLY A 70 0.69 -4.09 -7.11
N ASN A 71 -0.63 -4.07 -7.04
CA ASN A 71 -1.46 -2.87 -7.24
C ASN A 71 -1.92 -2.20 -5.94
N ARG A 72 -1.29 -2.52 -4.79
CA ARG A 72 -1.69 -2.00 -3.47
C ARG A 72 -1.26 -0.54 -3.30
N VAL A 73 -2.23 0.37 -3.27
CA VAL A 73 -1.98 1.82 -3.12
C VAL A 73 -1.91 2.26 -1.66
N TYR A 74 -2.66 1.62 -0.76
CA TYR A 74 -2.70 1.93 0.66
C TYR A 74 -2.99 0.66 1.46
N GLY A 75 -2.02 0.19 2.25
CA GLY A 75 -2.16 -1.00 3.08
C GLY A 75 -1.94 -2.33 2.33
N CYS A 76 -2.06 -3.42 3.07
CA CYS A 76 -1.98 -4.79 2.57
C CYS A 76 -2.68 -5.72 3.57
N ASP A 77 -3.66 -6.48 3.09
CA ASP A 77 -4.49 -7.35 3.93
C ASP A 77 -4.20 -8.85 3.70
N ASP A 78 -3.19 -9.19 2.88
CA ASP A 78 -2.91 -10.58 2.49
C ASP A 78 -2.78 -11.53 3.68
N CYS A 79 -2.10 -11.09 4.74
CA CYS A 79 -1.94 -11.89 5.96
C CYS A 79 -3.26 -12.10 6.73
N GLN A 80 -4.18 -11.14 6.64
CA GLN A 80 -5.52 -11.25 7.24
C GLN A 80 -6.46 -12.08 6.36
N LEU A 81 -6.36 -11.97 5.04
CA LEU A 81 -7.22 -12.68 4.08
C LEU A 81 -7.00 -14.21 4.15
N VAL A 82 -5.77 -14.67 4.40
CA VAL A 82 -5.47 -16.10 4.56
C VAL A 82 -5.72 -16.63 5.99
N CYS A 83 -5.98 -15.74 6.95
CA CYS A 83 -6.12 -16.10 8.35
C CYS A 83 -7.40 -16.94 8.56
N PRO A 84 -7.30 -18.17 9.13
CA PRO A 84 -8.46 -19.04 9.32
C PRO A 84 -9.48 -18.49 10.33
N TRP A 85 -9.07 -17.54 11.17
CA TRP A 85 -9.94 -16.87 12.12
C TRP A 85 -10.72 -15.72 11.49
N ASN A 86 -10.19 -15.12 10.42
CA ASN A 86 -10.84 -14.00 9.73
C ASN A 86 -11.95 -14.45 8.78
N LYS A 87 -12.02 -15.74 8.43
CA LYS A 87 -13.07 -16.28 7.56
C LYS A 87 -14.50 -16.11 8.10
N PHE A 88 -14.63 -15.85 9.40
CA PHE A 88 -15.91 -15.63 10.07
C PHE A 88 -16.23 -14.15 10.30
N ALA A 89 -15.33 -13.25 9.89
CA ALA A 89 -15.56 -11.81 10.01
C ALA A 89 -16.75 -11.39 9.13
N GLN A 90 -17.56 -10.48 9.65
CA GLN A 90 -18.67 -9.88 8.93
C GLN A 90 -18.40 -8.38 8.74
N ALA A 91 -18.88 -7.82 7.63
CA ALA A 91 -18.84 -6.38 7.43
C ALA A 91 -19.60 -5.69 8.57
N ALA A 92 -18.97 -4.71 9.20
CA ALA A 92 -19.62 -3.95 10.26
C ALA A 92 -20.76 -3.10 9.67
N PRO A 93 -21.94 -3.04 10.31
CA PRO A 93 -23.10 -2.29 9.82
C PRO A 93 -22.98 -0.80 10.15
N VAL A 94 -21.81 -0.21 9.92
CA VAL A 94 -21.50 1.20 10.21
C VAL A 94 -21.26 1.89 8.87
N ALA A 95 -22.17 2.78 8.48
CA ALA A 95 -22.13 3.46 7.18
C ALA A 95 -20.82 4.23 6.94
N ASP A 96 -20.16 4.71 7.99
CA ASP A 96 -18.86 5.38 7.87
C ASP A 96 -17.75 4.48 7.31
N PHE A 97 -17.91 3.15 7.36
CA PHE A 97 -16.97 2.18 6.81
C PHE A 97 -17.27 1.77 5.37
N ASP A 98 -18.37 2.26 4.79
CA ASP A 98 -18.68 2.02 3.38
C ASP A 98 -17.63 2.66 2.47
N VAL A 99 -17.44 2.07 1.30
CA VAL A 99 -16.51 2.59 0.30
C VAL A 99 -16.95 3.98 -0.14
N ARG A 100 -16.03 4.94 -0.03
CA ARG A 100 -16.24 6.32 -0.44
C ARG A 100 -15.62 6.59 -1.80
N HIS A 101 -16.19 7.53 -2.54
CA HIS A 101 -15.64 8.05 -3.80
C HIS A 101 -15.33 7.00 -4.89
N GLY A 102 -15.98 5.83 -4.83
CA GLY A 102 -15.81 4.77 -5.83
C GLY A 102 -14.40 4.18 -5.87
N LEU A 103 -13.65 4.20 -4.76
CA LEU A 103 -12.29 3.66 -4.73
C LEU A 103 -12.20 2.15 -5.01
N ASP A 104 -13.31 1.42 -4.88
CA ASP A 104 -13.45 -0.01 -5.21
C ASP A 104 -13.49 -0.30 -6.72
N ARG A 105 -13.76 0.72 -7.54
CA ARG A 105 -13.92 0.60 -9.00
C ARG A 105 -13.03 1.53 -9.81
N ALA A 106 -12.42 2.53 -9.16
CA ALA A 106 -11.59 3.51 -9.83
C ALA A 106 -10.33 2.86 -10.45
N SER A 107 -9.95 3.32 -11.63
CA SER A 107 -8.71 2.86 -12.27
C SER A 107 -7.49 3.58 -11.68
N LEU A 108 -6.32 2.95 -11.71
CA LEU A 108 -5.08 3.63 -11.26
C LEU A 108 -4.79 4.89 -12.09
N VAL A 109 -5.12 4.87 -13.40
CA VAL A 109 -4.97 6.02 -14.30
C VAL A 109 -5.86 7.19 -13.86
N GLU A 110 -7.11 6.93 -13.49
CA GLU A 110 -8.03 7.95 -12.98
C GLU A 110 -7.50 8.56 -11.68
N LEU A 111 -7.13 7.70 -10.73
CA LEU A 111 -6.62 8.13 -9.42
C LEU A 111 -5.31 8.91 -9.52
N PHE A 112 -4.45 8.57 -10.50
CA PHE A 112 -3.19 9.27 -10.76
C PHE A 112 -3.41 10.63 -11.44
N GLY A 113 -4.57 10.81 -12.09
CA GLY A 113 -5.00 12.06 -12.70
C GLY A 113 -5.56 13.09 -11.72
N TRP A 114 -5.83 12.71 -10.47
CA TRP A 114 -6.31 13.66 -9.45
C TRP A 114 -5.29 14.75 -9.19
N SER A 115 -5.77 15.97 -8.94
CA SER A 115 -4.96 17.07 -8.40
C SER A 115 -4.73 16.90 -6.88
N ALA A 116 -3.87 17.76 -6.31
CA ALA A 116 -3.68 17.80 -4.86
C ALA A 116 -4.97 18.16 -4.12
N ASP A 117 -5.76 19.08 -4.69
CA ASP A 117 -7.04 19.52 -4.13
C ASP A 117 -8.11 18.43 -4.23
N ASP A 118 -8.14 17.67 -5.34
CA ASP A 118 -9.01 16.49 -5.49
C ASP A 118 -8.69 15.45 -4.42
N PHE A 119 -7.40 15.14 -4.23
CA PHE A 119 -6.96 14.20 -3.21
C PHE A 119 -7.34 14.68 -1.82
N ASP A 120 -7.05 15.94 -1.46
CA ASP A 120 -7.34 16.45 -0.13
C ASP A 120 -8.85 16.39 0.15
N THR A 121 -9.66 16.90 -0.78
CA THR A 121 -11.13 16.97 -0.66
C THR A 121 -11.75 15.58 -0.56
N ARG A 122 -11.37 14.66 -1.45
CA ARG A 122 -11.95 13.30 -1.48
C ARG A 122 -11.45 12.42 -0.34
N MET A 123 -10.28 12.70 0.23
CA MET A 123 -9.76 11.88 1.34
C MET A 123 -10.11 12.46 2.72
N GLN A 124 -10.88 13.55 2.82
CA GLN A 124 -11.30 14.08 4.13
C GLN A 124 -12.05 13.02 4.94
N GLY A 125 -11.65 12.86 6.20
CA GLY A 125 -12.21 11.84 7.10
C GLY A 125 -11.80 10.40 6.77
N SER A 126 -10.96 10.17 5.75
CA SER A 126 -10.36 8.86 5.46
C SER A 126 -8.95 8.74 6.07
N ALA A 127 -8.60 7.55 6.54
CA ALA A 127 -7.25 7.24 6.98
C ALA A 127 -6.23 7.44 5.85
N ILE A 128 -6.62 7.27 4.57
CA ILE A 128 -5.76 7.44 3.39
C ILE A 128 -5.13 8.83 3.36
N ARG A 129 -5.85 9.89 3.78
CA ARG A 129 -5.35 11.27 3.76
C ARG A 129 -4.00 11.43 4.46
N ARG A 130 -3.72 10.60 5.47
CA ARG A 130 -2.47 10.64 6.26
C ARG A 130 -1.20 10.35 5.43
N ILE A 131 -1.32 9.66 4.30
CA ILE A 131 -0.14 9.36 3.49
C ILE A 131 0.40 10.63 2.81
N GLY A 132 -0.51 11.55 2.45
CA GLY A 132 -0.23 12.76 1.68
C GLY A 132 -0.21 12.49 0.17
N TYR A 133 -0.48 13.54 -0.61
CA TYR A 133 -0.64 13.44 -2.06
C TYR A 133 0.64 12.96 -2.79
N GLU A 134 1.82 13.32 -2.29
CA GLU A 134 3.09 12.84 -2.86
C GLU A 134 3.24 11.30 -2.75
N SER A 135 2.94 10.73 -1.57
CA SER A 135 2.96 9.28 -1.36
C SER A 135 1.84 8.57 -2.12
N TRP A 136 0.68 9.22 -2.29
CA TRP A 136 -0.40 8.74 -3.15
C TRP A 136 0.07 8.52 -4.59
N LEU A 137 0.68 9.54 -5.20
CA LEU A 137 1.23 9.44 -6.55
C LEU A 137 2.35 8.40 -6.64
N ARG A 138 3.27 8.39 -5.68
CA ARG A 138 4.35 7.39 -5.59
C ARG A 138 3.80 5.96 -5.63
N ASN A 139 2.79 5.66 -4.80
CA ASN A 139 2.22 4.31 -4.71
C ASN A 139 1.47 3.92 -5.98
N LEU A 140 0.72 4.85 -6.57
CA LEU A 140 0.04 4.65 -7.85
C LEU A 140 1.01 4.38 -9.00
N ALA A 141 2.13 5.11 -9.06
CA ALA A 141 3.18 4.87 -10.05
C ALA A 141 3.75 3.45 -9.93
N VAL A 142 3.97 2.94 -8.71
CA VAL A 142 4.40 1.55 -8.49
C VAL A 142 3.35 0.56 -9.00
N GLY A 143 2.07 0.76 -8.66
CA GLY A 143 0.98 -0.10 -9.12
C GLY A 143 0.86 -0.15 -10.64
N MET A 144 0.98 1.00 -11.30
CA MET A 144 0.97 1.11 -12.76
C MET A 144 2.20 0.45 -13.40
N GLY A 145 3.40 0.64 -12.83
CA GLY A 145 4.61 -0.04 -13.31
C GLY A 145 4.51 -1.56 -13.20
N ASN A 146 3.94 -2.08 -12.11
CA ASN A 146 3.67 -3.51 -11.95
C ASN A 146 2.66 -4.02 -12.99
N ALA A 147 1.62 -3.24 -13.30
CA ALA A 147 0.68 -3.59 -14.35
C ALA A 147 1.35 -3.67 -15.73
N LEU A 148 2.28 -2.76 -16.04
CA LEU A 148 3.05 -2.79 -17.30
C LEU A 148 4.01 -3.99 -17.40
N ARG A 149 4.56 -4.45 -16.27
CA ARG A 149 5.44 -5.64 -16.19
C ARG A 149 4.69 -6.97 -16.18
N ALA A 150 3.38 -6.96 -15.93
CA ALA A 150 2.57 -8.17 -15.98
C ALA A 150 2.58 -8.77 -17.40
N SER A 151 2.17 -10.04 -17.52
CA SER A 151 2.07 -10.73 -18.81
C SER A 151 1.30 -9.89 -19.83
N ARG A 152 1.67 -9.95 -21.10
CA ARG A 152 1.06 -9.14 -22.17
C ARG A 152 -0.46 -9.26 -22.24
N ASP A 153 -1.02 -10.42 -21.88
CA ASP A 153 -2.46 -10.67 -21.90
C ASP A 153 -3.21 -10.11 -20.68
N ALA A 154 -2.50 -9.56 -19.69
CA ALA A 154 -3.11 -9.00 -18.48
C ALA A 154 -3.77 -7.63 -18.70
N LEU A 155 -3.39 -6.93 -19.76
CA LEU A 155 -3.91 -5.60 -20.10
C LEU A 155 -4.25 -5.55 -21.59
N SER A 156 -5.33 -4.86 -21.93
CA SER A 156 -5.59 -4.50 -23.33
C SER A 156 -4.53 -3.48 -23.81
N ALA A 157 -4.36 -3.38 -25.13
CA ALA A 157 -3.42 -2.41 -25.71
C ALA A 157 -3.78 -0.97 -25.30
N GLU A 158 -5.07 -0.65 -25.28
CA GLU A 158 -5.60 0.66 -24.89
C GLU A 158 -5.32 0.97 -23.42
N ALA A 159 -5.51 -0.01 -22.53
CA ALA A 159 -5.21 0.16 -21.11
C ALA A 159 -3.70 0.38 -20.87
N ARG A 160 -2.85 -0.35 -21.61
CA ARG A 160 -1.40 -0.18 -21.55
C ARG A 160 -0.99 1.22 -22.00
N GLU A 161 -1.52 1.70 -23.13
CA GLU A 161 -1.25 3.04 -23.64
C GLU A 161 -1.72 4.13 -22.67
N ALA A 162 -2.93 3.99 -22.10
CA ALA A 162 -3.45 4.93 -21.10
C ALA A 162 -2.56 5.03 -19.85
N ILE A 163 -2.00 3.91 -19.39
CA ILE A 163 -1.04 3.91 -18.27
C ILE A 163 0.24 4.66 -18.65
N VAL A 164 0.83 4.35 -19.80
CA VAL A 164 2.08 4.98 -20.26
C VAL A 164 1.89 6.49 -20.41
N GLU A 165 0.77 6.93 -20.98
CA GLU A 165 0.46 8.36 -21.14
C GLU A 165 0.24 9.04 -19.79
N ALA A 166 -0.45 8.40 -18.85
CA ALA A 166 -0.63 8.92 -17.50
C ALA A 166 0.71 9.12 -16.77
N LEU A 167 1.62 8.15 -16.87
CA LEU A 167 2.96 8.22 -16.31
C LEU A 167 3.78 9.35 -16.96
N ARG A 168 3.76 9.47 -18.30
CA ARG A 168 4.49 10.51 -19.03
C ARG A 168 4.08 11.93 -18.63
N ARG A 169 2.78 12.16 -18.38
CA ARG A 169 2.28 13.46 -17.89
C ARG A 169 2.91 13.92 -16.56
N ARG A 170 3.53 13.01 -15.81
CA ARG A 170 4.22 13.30 -14.54
C ARG A 170 5.73 13.00 -14.58
N ALA A 171 6.32 12.80 -15.75
CA ALA A 171 7.76 12.55 -15.88
C ALA A 171 8.60 13.71 -15.31
N ASP A 172 8.10 14.95 -15.42
CA ASP A 172 8.73 16.17 -14.91
C ASP A 172 8.04 16.73 -13.65
N ASP A 173 7.33 15.90 -12.88
CA ASP A 173 6.67 16.32 -11.63
C ASP A 173 7.67 17.04 -10.70
N PRO A 174 7.31 18.13 -9.99
CA PRO A 174 8.26 18.86 -9.12
C PRO A 174 8.87 17.98 -8.02
N SER A 175 8.18 16.93 -7.58
CA SER A 175 8.73 15.98 -6.59
C SER A 175 9.75 15.02 -7.22
N ALA A 176 10.98 15.04 -6.72
CA ALA A 176 12.01 14.06 -7.10
C ALA A 176 11.58 12.62 -6.80
N LEU A 177 10.83 12.43 -5.71
CA LEU A 177 10.31 11.13 -5.31
C LEU A 177 9.31 10.59 -6.34
N VAL A 178 8.36 11.42 -6.79
CA VAL A 178 7.39 11.02 -7.81
C VAL A 178 8.09 10.71 -9.13
N ARG A 179 8.99 11.60 -9.59
CA ARG A 179 9.76 11.37 -10.83
C ARG A 179 10.50 10.04 -10.84
N GLU A 180 11.18 9.71 -9.74
CA GLU A 180 11.93 8.45 -9.60
C GLU A 180 11.02 7.21 -9.81
N HIS A 181 9.82 7.22 -9.21
CA HIS A 181 8.89 6.08 -9.30
C HIS A 181 8.17 6.04 -10.66
N VAL A 182 7.87 7.20 -11.24
CA VAL A 182 7.34 7.30 -12.61
C VAL A 182 8.35 6.77 -13.61
N GLN A 183 9.63 7.15 -13.51
CA GLN A 183 10.67 6.68 -14.41
C GLN A 183 10.84 5.16 -14.31
N TRP A 184 10.89 4.62 -13.10
CA TRP A 184 10.94 3.17 -12.86
C TRP A 184 9.74 2.42 -13.46
N ALA A 185 8.55 3.02 -13.41
CA ALA A 185 7.35 2.44 -14.00
C ALA A 185 7.42 2.46 -15.54
N LEU A 186 7.94 3.54 -16.14
CA LEU A 186 8.10 3.69 -17.59
C LEU A 186 9.16 2.75 -18.20
N GLU A 187 10.13 2.26 -17.43
CA GLU A 187 11.06 1.22 -17.87
C GLU A 187 10.36 -0.09 -18.28
N ALA A 188 9.11 -0.28 -17.87
CA ALA A 188 8.29 -1.44 -18.20
C ALA A 188 7.37 -1.24 -19.41
N ALA A 189 7.34 -0.04 -20.00
CA ALA A 189 6.43 0.35 -21.08
C ALA A 189 6.70 -0.41 -22.39
#